data_AF-A0A6L9LZU7-F1
#
_entry.id   AF-A0A6L9LZU7-F1
#
_cell.length_a   1.000
_cell.length_b   1.000
_cell.length_c   1.000
_cell.angle_alpha   90.00
_cell.angle_beta   90.00
_cell.angle_gamma   90.00
#
_symmetry.space_group_name_H-M   'P 1'
#
loop_
_entity.id
_entity.type
_entity.pdbx_description
1 polymer ?
#
loop_
_entity_poly.entity_id
_entity_poly.type
_entity_poly.pdbx_seq_one_letter_code
_entity_poly.pdbx_strand_id
1 'polypeptide(L)'
;MPKINLRWFRVFKGFLNHTDIQVHYRGVFKSPMGQEVLRDLYKTCCMNSRSYVAGCPDATAFNEGRRSVFLDITRKMGIDPEELEQEMCDE
;
A
#
# COMPACT_ATOMS: atom_id res chain seq x y z
N MET A 1 0.39 4.63 -51.04
CA MET A 1 0.44 4.85 -49.57
C MET A 1 0.41 3.50 -48.89
N PRO A 2 1.42 3.09 -48.10
CA PRO A 2 1.38 1.79 -47.45
C PRO A 2 0.38 1.83 -46.29
N LYS A 3 -0.50 0.83 -46.23
CA LYS A 3 -1.51 0.67 -45.17
C LYS A 3 -0.83 0.10 -43.92
N ILE A 4 -0.92 0.82 -42.80
CA ILE A 4 -0.40 0.39 -41.50
C ILE A 4 -1.16 -0.87 -41.05
N ASN A 5 -0.41 -1.95 -40.82
CA ASN A 5 -0.94 -3.24 -40.38
C ASN A 5 -1.10 -3.24 -38.86
N LEU A 6 -2.33 -3.06 -38.38
CA LEU A 6 -2.71 -3.05 -36.96
C LEU A 6 -2.48 -4.39 -36.23
N ARG A 7 -2.03 -5.45 -36.92
CA ARG A 7 -1.71 -6.74 -36.30
C ARG A 7 -0.42 -6.71 -35.45
N TRP A 8 0.45 -5.71 -35.67
CA TRP A 8 1.63 -5.47 -34.82
C TRP A 8 1.30 -4.86 -33.45
N PHE A 9 0.14 -4.19 -33.30
CA PHE A 9 -0.29 -3.67 -32.01
C PHE A 9 -0.78 -4.76 -31.05
N ARG A 10 -0.98 -6.00 -31.51
CA ARG A 10 -1.50 -7.11 -30.69
C ARG A 10 -0.43 -8.07 -30.18
N VAL A 11 0.85 -7.87 -30.54
CA VAL A 11 1.99 -8.73 -30.11
C VAL A 11 2.77 -8.12 -28.95
N PHE A 12 2.50 -6.87 -28.55
CA PHE A 12 2.95 -6.27 -27.29
C PHE A 12 1.86 -6.36 -26.20
N LYS A 13 1.25 -7.54 -26.05
CA LYS A 13 0.42 -7.90 -24.89
C LYS A 13 1.14 -8.93 -24.02
N GLY A 14 2.38 -8.64 -23.72
CA GLY A 14 3.15 -9.30 -22.68
C GLY A 14 4.08 -8.25 -22.08
N PHE A 15 4.09 -8.14 -20.75
CA PHE A 15 5.09 -7.38 -19.99
C PHE A 15 4.86 -5.89 -19.72
N LEU A 16 3.66 -5.50 -19.31
CA LEU A 16 3.45 -4.32 -18.45
C LEU A 16 2.19 -4.57 -17.63
N ASN A 17 2.34 -4.68 -16.31
CA ASN A 17 1.33 -4.33 -15.29
C ASN A 17 1.92 -4.45 -13.87
N HIS A 18 3.16 -3.96 -13.64
CA HIS A 18 3.36 -3.25 -12.38
C HIS A 18 2.57 -1.95 -12.57
N THR A 19 1.34 -1.95 -12.09
CA THR A 19 0.39 -0.85 -12.26
C THR A 19 1.09 0.45 -11.90
N ASP A 20 1.03 1.45 -12.77
CA ASP A 20 1.54 2.83 -12.60
C ASP A 20 1.40 3.34 -11.15
N ILE A 21 0.27 2.97 -10.52
CA ILE A 21 -0.04 3.28 -9.13
C ILE A 21 1.00 2.76 -8.12
N GLN A 22 1.58 1.57 -8.26
CA GLN A 22 2.60 1.07 -7.33
C GLN A 22 3.86 1.93 -7.37
N VAL A 23 4.24 2.41 -8.57
CA VAL A 23 5.36 3.33 -8.76
C VAL A 23 5.05 4.66 -8.08
N HIS A 24 3.83 5.18 -8.22
CA HIS A 24 3.41 6.40 -7.52
C HIS A 24 3.40 6.25 -6.00
N TYR A 25 2.83 5.17 -5.47
CA TYR A 25 2.81 4.92 -4.03
C TYR A 25 4.23 4.83 -3.47
N ARG A 26 5.11 4.06 -4.12
CA ARG A 26 6.54 4.02 -3.75
C ARG A 26 7.19 5.39 -3.85
N GLY A 27 6.93 6.16 -4.91
CA GLY A 27 7.50 7.49 -5.11
C GLY A 27 7.10 8.46 -4.00
N VAL A 28 5.82 8.48 -3.62
CA VAL A 28 5.30 9.31 -2.53
C VAL A 28 5.91 8.91 -1.20
N PHE A 29 5.80 7.64 -0.82
CA PHE A 29 6.21 7.17 0.50
C PHE A 29 7.71 6.97 0.65
N LYS A 30 8.52 7.06 -0.42
CA LYS A 30 10.00 7.17 -0.32
C LYS A 30 10.49 8.58 -0.02
N SER A 31 9.64 9.60 -0.15
CA SER A 31 10.02 10.97 0.21
C SER A 31 10.09 11.15 1.74
N PRO A 32 10.89 12.10 2.26
CA PRO A 32 10.97 12.38 3.70
C PRO A 32 9.59 12.68 4.31
N MET A 33 8.81 13.56 3.67
CA MET A 33 7.45 13.88 4.11
C MET A 33 6.51 12.67 4.02
N GLY A 34 6.67 11.85 2.97
CA GLY A 34 5.91 10.60 2.83
C GLY A 34 6.18 9.64 3.98
N GLN A 35 7.43 9.53 4.45
CA GLN A 35 7.80 8.72 5.60
C GLN A 35 7.23 9.26 6.92
N GLU A 36 7.18 10.58 7.10
CA GLU A 36 6.48 11.18 8.25
C GLU A 36 4.98 10.85 8.25
N VAL A 37 4.32 10.96 7.09
CA VAL A 37 2.92 10.58 6.93
C VAL A 37 2.72 9.08 7.17
N LEU A 38 3.63 8.24 6.69
CA LEU A 38 3.55 6.80 6.88
C LEU A 38 3.66 6.41 8.37
N ARG A 39 4.55 7.07 9.13
CA ARG A 39 4.65 6.92 10.60
C ARG A 39 3.38 7.36 11.31
N ASP A 40 2.77 8.46 10.89
CA ASP A 40 1.49 8.90 11.46
C ASP A 40 0.37 7.89 11.17
N LEU A 41 0.27 7.43 9.92
CA LEU A 41 -0.70 6.41 9.50
C LEU A 41 -0.49 5.09 10.25
N TYR A 42 0.74 4.68 10.53
CA TYR A 42 1.03 3.48 11.32
C TYR A 42 0.35 3.53 12.70
N LYS A 43 0.45 4.66 13.40
CA LYS A 43 -0.19 4.90 14.71
C LYS A 43 -1.71 5.04 14.55
N THR A 44 -2.14 5.86 13.60
CA THR A 44 -3.56 6.16 13.34
C THR A 44 -4.32 4.95 12.77
N CYS A 45 -3.67 3.99 12.15
CA CYS A 45 -4.29 2.75 11.70
C CYS A 45 -4.19 1.62 12.74
N CYS A 46 -3.84 1.96 13.99
CA CYS A 46 -3.74 1.04 15.11
C CYS A 46 -2.71 -0.09 14.91
N MET A 47 -1.74 0.05 14.00
CA MET A 47 -0.78 -1.03 13.74
C MET A 47 0.10 -1.31 14.96
N ASN A 48 0.46 -0.27 15.71
CA ASN A 48 1.28 -0.35 16.93
C ASN A 48 0.53 -0.82 18.21
N SER A 49 -0.74 -1.21 18.11
CA SER A 49 -1.56 -1.56 19.28
C SER A 49 -2.59 -2.65 18.96
N ARG A 50 -3.17 -3.31 19.96
CA ARG A 50 -4.24 -4.30 19.70
C ARG A 50 -5.52 -3.59 19.24
N SER A 51 -6.14 -4.09 18.19
CA SER A 51 -7.44 -3.63 17.66
C SER A 51 -8.62 -4.04 18.54
N TYR A 52 -8.48 -5.14 19.29
CA TYR A 52 -9.53 -5.74 20.10
C TYR A 52 -10.00 -4.82 21.23
N VAL A 53 -11.32 -4.65 21.32
CA VAL A 53 -12.00 -3.94 22.41
C VAL A 53 -12.94 -4.90 23.12
N ALA A 54 -12.65 -5.18 24.39
CA ALA A 54 -13.39 -6.14 25.20
C ALA A 54 -14.88 -5.74 25.33
N GLY A 55 -15.77 -6.68 25.03
CA GLY A 55 -17.22 -6.46 25.10
C GLY A 55 -17.79 -5.53 24.01
N CYS A 56 -16.97 -5.05 23.07
CA CYS A 56 -17.40 -4.14 22.00
C CYS A 56 -16.92 -4.64 20.62
N PRO A 57 -17.67 -5.56 19.97
CA PRO A 57 -17.29 -6.10 18.66
C PRO A 57 -17.28 -5.03 17.57
N ASP A 58 -18.19 -4.06 17.60
CA ASP A 58 -18.25 -2.99 16.59
C ASP A 58 -17.00 -2.10 16.64
N ALA A 59 -16.51 -1.76 17.83
CA ALA A 59 -15.27 -1.01 17.99
C ALA A 59 -14.05 -1.81 17.51
N THR A 60 -14.04 -3.13 17.75
CA THR A 60 -12.99 -4.02 17.22
C THR A 60 -13.01 -4.02 15.69
N ALA A 61 -14.18 -4.20 15.07
CA ALA A 61 -14.34 -4.19 13.62
C ALA A 61 -13.95 -2.83 13.01
N PHE A 62 -14.27 -1.72 13.68
CA PHE A 62 -13.85 -0.39 13.27
C PHE A 62 -12.32 -0.23 13.27
N ASN A 63 -11.65 -0.71 14.33
CA ASN A 63 -10.18 -0.68 14.42
C ASN A 63 -9.52 -1.56 13.34
N GLU A 64 -10.09 -2.74 13.05
CA GLU A 64 -9.62 -3.59 11.95
C GLU A 64 -9.84 -2.94 10.56
N GLY A 65 -10.95 -2.21 10.38
CA GLY A 65 -11.16 -1.41 9.18
C GLY A 65 -10.06 -0.36 8.98
N ARG A 66 -9.62 0.31 10.07
CA ARG A 66 -8.50 1.25 10.03
C ARG A 66 -7.18 0.56 9.69
N ARG A 67 -6.89 -0.61 10.26
CA ARG A 67 -5.70 -1.42 9.92
C ARG A 67 -5.65 -1.77 8.45
N SER A 68 -6.79 -2.15 7.87
CA SER A 68 -6.87 -2.52 6.45
C SER A 68 -6.40 -1.40 5.51
N VAL A 69 -6.52 -0.13 5.91
CA VAL A 69 -6.03 1.00 5.10
C VAL A 69 -4.51 0.98 5.01
N PHE A 70 -3.82 0.84 6.14
CA PHE A 70 -2.35 0.77 6.15
C PHE A 70 -1.85 -0.45 5.38
N LEU A 71 -2.46 -1.62 5.60
CA LEU A 71 -2.11 -2.85 4.90
C LEU A 71 -2.34 -2.76 3.38
N ASP A 72 -3.34 -1.99 2.93
CA ASP A 72 -3.55 -1.77 1.50
C ASP A 72 -2.49 -0.84 0.90
N ILE A 73 -2.05 0.18 1.64
CA ILE A 73 -0.94 1.06 1.24
C ILE A 73 0.35 0.26 1.11
N THR A 74 0.71 -0.56 2.10
CA THR A 74 1.94 -1.37 2.07
C THR A 74 1.91 -2.39 0.93
N ARG A 75 0.76 -3.03 0.70
CA ARG A 75 0.55 -3.90 -0.47
C ARG A 75 0.74 -3.15 -1.79
N LYS A 76 0.24 -1.92 -1.92
CA LYS A 76 0.46 -1.07 -3.12
C LYS A 76 1.91 -0.62 -3.25
N MET A 77 2.62 -0.45 -2.14
CA MET A 77 4.07 -0.26 -2.15
C MET A 77 4.81 -1.57 -2.47
N GLY A 78 4.15 -2.73 -2.44
CA GLY A 78 4.77 -4.03 -2.64
C GLY A 78 5.87 -4.29 -1.62
N ILE A 79 5.62 -3.88 -0.37
CA ILE A 79 6.45 -4.15 0.81
C ILE A 79 5.67 -5.12 1.69
N ASP A 80 6.37 -6.05 2.32
CA ASP A 80 5.78 -6.91 3.34
C ASP A 80 5.46 -6.06 4.59
N PRO A 81 4.20 -6.04 5.08
CA PRO A 81 3.85 -5.32 6.30
C PRO A 81 4.74 -5.67 7.50
N GLU A 82 5.21 -6.92 7.62
CA GLU A 82 6.06 -7.35 8.73
C GLU A 82 7.46 -6.72 8.65
N GLU A 83 8.02 -6.58 7.44
CA GLU A 83 9.31 -5.88 7.22
C GLU A 83 9.18 -4.40 7.60
N LEU A 84 8.08 -3.75 7.21
CA LEU A 84 7.86 -2.34 7.52
C LEU A 84 7.60 -2.10 9.02
N GLU A 85 6.94 -3.04 9.70
CA GLU A 85 6.71 -2.96 11.15
C GLU A 85 8.03 -2.88 11.94
N GLN A 86 9.05 -3.63 11.52
CA GLN A 86 10.38 -3.59 12.13
C GLN A 86 11.01 -2.20 11.98
N GLU A 87 11.00 -1.64 10.77
CA GLU A 87 11.52 -0.28 10.51
C GLU A 87 10.79 0.80 11.32
N MET A 88 9.48 0.63 11.56
CA MET A 88 8.66 1.60 12.30
C MET A 88 8.79 1.47 13.83
N CYS A 89 9.25 0.33 14.34
CA CYS A 89 9.36 0.05 15.79
C CYS A 89 10.74 0.35 16.38
N ASP A 90 11.78 0.49 15.55
CA ASP A 90 13.18 0.67 15.97
C ASP A 90 13.59 2.14 16.25
N GLU A 91 12.64 3.08 16.38
CA GLU A 91 12.84 4.50 16.78
C GLU A 91 12.12 4.85 18.10
#